data_AF-A0A6P0Y276-F1
#
_entry.id   AF-A0A6P0Y276-F1
#
_cell.length_a   1.000
_cell.length_b   1.000
_cell.length_c   1.000
_cell.angle_alpha   90.00
_cell.angle_beta   90.00
_cell.angle_gamma   90.00
#
_symmetry.space_group_name_H-M   'P 1'
#
loop_
_entity.id
_entity.type
_entity.pdbx_description
1 polymer ?
#
loop_
_entity_poly.entity_id
_entity_poly.type
_entity_poly.pdbx_seq_one_letter_code
_entity_poly.pdbx_strand_id
1 'polypeptide(L)' 'NWEKLEKFDDVRGIRIEDDVLVTPNGAEVLTQELPSDIDSIENLVQ' A
#
# COMPACT_ATOMS: atom_id res chain seq x y z
N ASN A 1 19.23 -12.54 -13.58
CA ASN A 1 19.24 -11.61 -12.43
C ASN A 1 18.74 -12.32 -11.16
N TRP A 2 19.00 -13.63 -11.03
CA TRP A 2 18.49 -14.47 -9.94
C TRP A 2 19.17 -14.15 -8.60
N GLU A 3 20.45 -13.82 -8.62
CA GLU A 3 21.22 -13.34 -7.45
C GLU A 3 20.60 -12.09 -6.79
N LYS A 4 19.83 -11.27 -7.53
CA LYS A 4 19.12 -10.13 -6.92
C LYS A 4 17.86 -10.55 -6.18
N LEU A 5 17.24 -11.67 -6.54
CA LEU A 5 16.03 -12.18 -5.88
C LEU A 5 16.34 -12.78 -4.51
N GLU A 6 17.53 -13.37 -4.32
CA GLU A 6 17.99 -13.90 -3.02
C GLU A 6 17.98 -12.84 -1.91
N LYS A 7 18.13 -11.56 -2.27
CA LYS A 7 18.09 -10.43 -1.31
C LYS A 7 16.70 -10.18 -0.71
N PHE A 8 15.67 -10.85 -1.20
CA PHE A 8 14.28 -10.68 -0.77
C PHE A 8 13.70 -11.98 -0.20
N ASP A 9 14.52 -12.99 0.10
CA ASP A 9 14.08 -14.30 0.59
C ASP A 9 13.35 -14.24 1.94
N ASP A 10 13.69 -13.25 2.77
CA ASP A 10 13.05 -12.97 4.06
C ASP A 10 11.82 -12.06 3.96
N VAL A 11 11.58 -11.46 2.79
CA VAL A 11 10.45 -10.58 2.54
C VAL A 11 9.21 -11.42 2.23
N ARG A 12 8.25 -11.42 3.16
CA ARG A 12 6.98 -12.15 3.01
C ARG A 12 5.99 -11.49 2.03
N GLY A 13 6.25 -10.25 1.65
CA GLY A 13 5.39 -9.41 0.81
C GLY A 13 4.63 -8.35 1.61
N ILE A 14 4.18 -7.32 0.89
CA ILE A 14 3.41 -6.19 1.42
C ILE A 14 2.14 -6.07 0.58
N ARG A 15 0.99 -5.81 1.21
CA ARG A 15 -0.27 -5.51 0.52
C ARG A 15 -0.83 -4.19 1.03
N ILE A 16 -1.17 -3.32 0.10
CA ILE A 16 -1.97 -2.11 0.31
C ILE A 16 -3.30 -2.37 -0.38
N GLU A 17 -4.40 -2.12 0.31
CA GLU A 17 -5.74 -2.50 -0.11
C GLU A 17 -6.71 -1.39 0.26
N ASP A 18 -7.59 -1.04 -0.68
CA ASP A 18 -8.55 0.04 -0.53
C ASP A 18 -9.97 -0.43 -0.87
N ASP A 19 -10.95 0.03 -0.08
CA ASP A 19 -12.37 -0.16 -0.36
C ASP A 19 -12.86 0.96 -1.29
N VAL A 20 -13.42 0.57 -2.44
CA VAL A 20 -13.81 1.52 -3.49
C VAL A 20 -15.29 1.40 -3.83
N LEU A 21 -16.01 2.52 -3.71
CA LEU A 21 -17.38 2.68 -4.17
C LEU A 21 -17.40 3.24 -5.60
N VAL A 22 -17.93 2.46 -6.55
CA VAL A 22 -18.15 2.93 -7.92
C VAL A 22 -19.42 3.77 -8.00
N THR A 23 -19.34 4.94 -8.60
CA THR A 23 -20.43 5.90 -8.78
C THR A 23 -20.60 6.25 -10.27
N PRO A 24 -21.71 6.87 -10.68
CA PRO A 24 -21.88 7.33 -12.07
C PRO A 24 -20.82 8.35 -12.54
N ASN A 25 -20.17 9.05 -11.60
CA ASN A 25 -19.22 10.12 -11.89
C ASN A 25 -17.75 9.71 -11.68
N GLY A 26 -17.49 8.46 -11.26
CA GLY A 26 -16.14 7.98 -10.93
C GLY A 26 -16.14 7.03 -9.74
N ALA A 27 -15.03 6.99 -9.01
CA ALA A 27 -14.87 6.15 -7.83
C ALA A 27 -14.63 7.00 -6.58
N GLU A 28 -15.25 6.61 -5.48
CA GLU A 28 -14.97 7.12 -4.14
C GLU A 28 -14.16 6.06 -3.39
N VAL A 29 -13.01 6.45 -2.84
CA VAL A 29 -12.16 5.55 -2.04
C VAL A 29 -12.54 5.73 -0.58
N LEU A 30 -13.21 4.73 -0.01
CA LEU A 30 -13.78 4.79 1.34
C LEU A 30 -12.70 4.72 2.43
N THR A 31 -11.56 4.10 2.11
CA THR A 31 -10.41 3.92 3.02
C THR A 31 -9.30 4.94 2.81
N GLN A 32 -9.55 6.03 2.06
CA GLN A 32 -8.52 7.01 1.67
C GLN A 32 -7.79 7.71 2.84
N GLU A 33 -8.35 7.68 4.06
CA GLU A 33 -7.70 8.24 5.24
C GLU A 33 -6.62 7.32 5.83
N LEU A 34 -6.55 6.05 5.42
CA LEU A 34 -5.46 5.16 5.80
C LEU A 34 -4.17 5.57 5.05
N PRO A 35 -3.05 5.81 5.75
CA PRO A 35 -1.82 6.21 5.09
C PRO A 35 -1.23 5.04 4.31
N SER A 36 -0.91 5.28 3.04
CA SER A 36 -0.25 4.31 2.16
C SER A 36 1.07 4.82 1.58
N ASP A 37 1.36 6.12 1.71
CA ASP A 37 2.64 6.70 1.36
C ASP A 37 3.66 6.60 2.51
N ILE A 38 4.94 6.60 2.14
CA ILE A 38 6.05 6.34 3.06
C ILE A 38 6.09 7.39 4.17
N ASP A 39 6.03 8.67 3.82
CA ASP A 39 6.19 9.78 4.78
C ASP A 39 5.06 9.77 5.82
N SER A 40 3.82 9.57 5.39
CA SER A 40 2.67 9.48 6.30
C SER A 40 2.75 8.28 7.23
N ILE A 41 3.21 7.13 6.75
CA ILE A 41 3.40 5.94 7.58
C ILE A 41 4.52 6.17 8.60
N GLU A 42 5.67 6.70 8.18
CA GLU A 42 6.80 6.97 9.07
C GLU A 42 6.41 7.96 10.17
N ASN A 43 5.68 9.03 9.83
CA ASN A 43 5.20 10.01 10.80
C ASN A 43 4.17 9.43 11.79
N LEU A 44 3.43 8.38 11.41
CA LEU A 44 2.44 7.74 12.27
C LEU A 44 3.08 6.85 13.37
N VAL A 45 4.26 6.27 13.11
CA VAL A 45 4.87 5.24 13.97
C VAL A 45 6.12 5.69 14.74
N GLN A 46 6.63 6.90 14.50
CA GLN A 46 7.77 7.48 15.22
C GLN A 46 7.40 7.94 16.64
#